data_AF-A0A7X7CXN4-F1
#
_entry.id   AF-A0A7X7CXN4-F1
#
_cell.length_a   1.000
_cell.length_b   1.000
_cell.length_c   1.000
_cell.angle_alpha   90.00
_cell.angle_beta   90.00
_cell.angle_gamma   90.00
#
_symmetry.space_group_name_H-M   'P 1'
#
loop_
_entity.id
_entity.type
_entity.pdbx_description
1 polymer ?
#
loop_
_entity_poly.entity_id
_entity_poly.type
_entity_poly.pdbx_seq_one_letter_code
_entity_poly.pdbx_strand_id
1 'polypeptide(L)'
;MRRLIKGKISLWLLLLVSVTVAEAQPGLSSTVTGHITAEVISTLTAVETSQLSFGKFSPGPQGGSLILNPENTISVMGSVWPGSGTHSAASFYVTGDPGVAYTVSLPSSPVTITHVSSARTMTVEDWTSVPFAEPG
;
A
#
# COMPACT_ATOMS: atom_id res chain seq x y z
N MET A 1 -48.94 -78.21 -38.16
CA MET A 1 -47.77 -77.31 -38.29
C MET A 1 -48.09 -75.87 -38.76
N ARG A 2 -49.36 -75.49 -39.06
CA ARG A 2 -49.69 -74.15 -39.61
C ARG A 2 -50.01 -73.03 -38.58
N ARG A 3 -50.15 -73.34 -37.28
CA ARG A 3 -50.49 -72.35 -36.24
C ARG A 3 -49.29 -71.69 -35.55
N LEU A 4 -48.11 -72.32 -35.58
CA LEU A 4 -46.87 -71.81 -34.97
C LEU A 4 -46.16 -70.72 -35.79
N ILE A 5 -46.56 -70.50 -37.04
CA ILE A 5 -45.93 -69.54 -37.96
C ILE A 5 -46.51 -68.12 -37.76
N LYS A 6 -47.81 -68.01 -37.46
CA LYS A 6 -48.50 -66.72 -37.29
C LYS A 6 -48.04 -65.96 -36.02
N GLY A 7 -47.76 -66.68 -34.93
CA GLY A 7 -47.27 -66.08 -33.68
C GLY A 7 -45.85 -65.51 -33.78
N LYS A 8 -44.97 -66.17 -34.54
CA LYS A 8 -43.59 -65.69 -34.74
C LYS A 8 -43.53 -64.45 -35.63
N ILE A 9 -44.42 -64.34 -36.62
CA ILE A 9 -44.49 -63.18 -37.51
C ILE A 9 -45.04 -61.95 -36.78
N SER A 10 -46.04 -62.12 -35.90
CA SER A 10 -46.55 -61.03 -35.06
C SER A 10 -45.54 -60.55 -34.03
N LEU A 11 -44.73 -61.46 -33.48
CA LEU A 11 -43.68 -61.12 -32.51
C LEU A 11 -42.50 -60.39 -33.18
N TRP A 12 -42.17 -60.75 -34.41
CA TRP A 12 -41.18 -60.04 -35.23
C TRP A 12 -41.67 -58.64 -35.65
N LEU A 13 -42.95 -58.48 -35.98
CA LEU A 13 -43.51 -57.16 -36.34
C LEU A 13 -43.56 -56.20 -35.14
N LEU A 14 -43.75 -56.71 -33.91
CA LEU A 14 -43.76 -55.88 -32.70
C LEU A 14 -42.35 -55.43 -32.30
N LEU A 15 -41.32 -56.23 -32.56
CA LEU A 15 -39.92 -55.89 -32.26
C LEU A 15 -39.37 -54.81 -33.20
N LEU A 16 -39.90 -54.72 -34.43
CA LEU A 16 -39.51 -53.76 -35.45
C LEU A 16 -40.04 -52.33 -35.22
N VAL A 17 -40.94 -52.13 -34.26
CA VAL A 17 -41.54 -50.80 -33.96
C VAL A 17 -40.86 -50.10 -32.78
N SER A 18 -39.96 -50.76 -32.04
CA SER A 18 -39.36 -50.24 -30.81
C SER A 18 -38.03 -49.49 -31.00
N VAL A 19 -37.73 -48.99 -32.20
CA VAL A 19 -36.56 -48.11 -32.41
C VAL A 19 -37.01 -46.66 -32.22
N THR A 20 -37.28 -46.28 -30.98
CA THR A 20 -37.38 -44.87 -30.61
C THR A 20 -35.96 -44.33 -30.41
N VAL A 21 -35.59 -43.33 -31.20
CA VAL A 21 -34.36 -42.56 -31.01
C VAL A 21 -34.39 -41.96 -29.60
N ALA A 22 -33.49 -42.45 -28.73
CA ALA A 22 -33.24 -41.83 -27.44
C ALA A 22 -32.44 -40.55 -27.69
N GLU A 23 -33.15 -39.44 -27.91
CA GLU A 23 -32.55 -38.11 -27.92
C GLU A 23 -32.03 -37.86 -26.50
N ALA A 24 -30.70 -37.84 -26.30
CA ALA A 24 -30.11 -37.43 -25.04
C ALA A 24 -30.54 -35.97 -24.79
N GLN A 25 -31.43 -35.73 -23.83
CA GLN A 25 -31.85 -34.36 -23.49
C GLN A 25 -30.60 -33.55 -23.15
N PRO A 26 -30.37 -32.37 -23.76
CA PRO A 26 -29.25 -31.53 -23.39
C PRO A 26 -29.40 -31.20 -21.90
N GLY A 27 -28.49 -31.76 -21.09
CA GLY A 27 -28.52 -31.56 -19.65
C GLY A 27 -28.50 -30.06 -19.36
N LEU A 28 -29.53 -29.56 -18.68
CA LEU A 28 -29.58 -28.17 -18.25
C LEU A 28 -28.38 -27.91 -17.34
N SER A 29 -27.38 -27.19 -17.84
CA SER A 29 -26.23 -26.78 -17.04
C SER A 29 -26.68 -25.66 -16.10
N SER A 30 -26.92 -25.98 -14.82
CA SER A 30 -27.16 -24.98 -13.79
C SER A 30 -25.83 -24.38 -13.34
N THR A 31 -25.59 -23.11 -13.68
CA THR A 31 -24.40 -22.38 -13.22
C THR A 31 -24.74 -21.59 -11.97
N VAL A 32 -24.07 -21.90 -10.86
CA VAL A 32 -24.08 -21.08 -9.64
C VAL A 32 -22.79 -20.30 -9.62
N THR A 33 -22.90 -18.97 -9.65
CA THR A 33 -21.74 -18.08 -9.56
C THR A 33 -21.62 -17.61 -8.11
N GLY A 34 -20.56 -18.03 -7.42
CA GLY A 34 -20.20 -17.50 -6.11
C GLY A 34 -19.34 -16.25 -6.27
N HIS A 35 -19.61 -15.22 -5.49
CA HIS A 35 -18.76 -14.03 -5.44
C HIS A 35 -17.75 -14.15 -4.29
N ILE A 36 -16.49 -13.78 -4.57
CA ILE A 36 -15.44 -13.64 -3.55
C ILE A 36 -15.13 -12.16 -3.42
N THR A 37 -15.15 -11.65 -2.20
CA THR A 37 -14.74 -10.28 -1.85
C THR A 37 -13.57 -10.33 -0.89
N ALA A 38 -12.63 -9.39 -1.03
CA ALA A 38 -11.55 -9.19 -0.08
C ALA A 38 -11.54 -7.70 0.32
N GLU A 39 -11.31 -7.42 1.61
CA GLU A 39 -11.13 -6.09 2.15
C GLU A 39 -9.66 -5.90 2.52
N VAL A 40 -9.05 -4.81 2.03
CA VAL A 40 -7.70 -4.43 2.41
C VAL A 40 -7.82 -3.34 3.47
N ILE A 41 -7.61 -3.72 4.73
CA ILE A 41 -7.55 -2.77 5.84
C ILE A 41 -6.10 -2.29 5.95
N SER A 42 -5.89 -0.97 5.98
CA SER A 42 -4.59 -0.39 6.29
C SER A 42 -4.30 -0.60 7.77
N THR A 43 -3.39 -1.52 8.08
CA THR A 43 -3.00 -1.86 9.46
C THR A 43 -2.11 -0.79 10.10
N LEU A 44 -1.57 0.15 9.31
CA LEU A 44 -0.73 1.24 9.75
C LEU A 44 -0.90 2.46 8.84
N THR A 45 -1.14 3.63 9.43
CA THR A 45 -1.23 4.92 8.76
C THR A 45 -0.36 5.94 9.51
N ALA A 46 0.29 6.84 8.79
CA ALA A 46 1.03 7.96 9.35
C ALA A 46 0.56 9.27 8.71
N VAL A 47 0.26 10.28 9.52
CA VAL A 47 -0.19 11.60 9.06
C VAL A 47 0.79 12.66 9.56
N GLU A 48 1.28 13.51 8.67
CA GLU A 48 2.11 14.65 9.06
C GLU A 48 1.28 15.64 9.89
N THR A 49 1.74 15.90 11.11
CA THR A 49 1.11 16.87 12.03
C THR A 49 1.88 18.17 12.11
N SER A 50 3.18 18.14 11.77
CA SER A 50 4.00 19.33 11.63
C SER A 50 5.07 19.16 10.57
N GLN A 51 5.23 20.18 9.74
CA GLN A 51 6.21 20.19 8.66
C GLN A 51 7.59 20.61 9.18
N LEU A 52 8.63 19.93 8.68
CA LEU A 52 10.02 20.31 8.97
C LEU A 52 10.31 21.72 8.45
N SER A 53 10.71 22.60 9.36
CA SER A 53 11.09 23.98 9.06
C SER A 53 12.21 24.44 9.99
N PHE A 54 13.33 24.82 9.41
CA PHE A 54 14.45 25.44 10.12
C PHE A 54 14.20 26.91 10.48
N GLY A 55 13.05 27.46 10.08
CA GLY A 55 12.71 28.86 10.31
C GLY A 55 13.62 29.82 9.55
N LYS A 56 13.86 31.00 10.15
CA LYS A 56 14.77 32.01 9.60
C LYS A 56 16.12 31.88 10.26
N PHE A 57 17.18 31.87 9.48
CA PHE A 57 18.55 31.90 9.98
C PHE A 57 19.48 32.61 8.99
N SER A 58 20.66 32.98 9.45
CA SER A 58 21.73 33.55 8.62
C SER A 58 23.03 32.81 8.89
N PRO A 59 23.79 32.38 7.86
CA PRO A 59 25.02 31.61 8.07
C PRO A 59 26.15 32.39 8.78
N GLY A 60 26.05 33.72 8.81
CA GLY A 60 27.10 34.58 9.36
C GLY A 60 28.39 34.60 8.52
N PRO A 61 29.42 35.36 8.94
CA PRO A 61 30.63 35.58 8.14
C PRO A 61 31.53 34.34 7.98
N GLN A 62 31.45 33.37 8.88
CA GLN A 62 32.29 32.16 8.90
C GLN A 62 31.50 30.88 8.58
N GLY A 63 30.18 30.99 8.34
CA GLY A 63 29.31 29.82 8.21
C GLY A 63 29.11 29.09 9.54
N GLY A 64 28.67 27.83 9.43
CA GLY A 64 28.47 26.90 10.54
C GLY A 64 27.24 26.04 10.34
N SER A 65 26.74 25.45 11.44
CA SER A 65 25.63 24.50 11.42
C SER A 65 24.51 24.93 12.34
N LEU A 66 23.27 24.74 11.89
CA LEU A 66 22.07 24.87 12.70
C LEU A 66 21.46 23.48 12.85
N ILE A 67 21.39 23.01 14.09
CA ILE A 67 20.91 21.68 14.44
C ILE A 67 19.50 21.84 14.99
N LEU A 68 18.54 21.16 14.36
CA LEU A 68 17.16 21.08 14.82
C LEU A 68 16.89 19.64 15.28
N ASN A 69 16.69 19.47 16.59
CA ASN A 69 16.44 18.15 17.16
C ASN A 69 14.96 17.74 17.03
N PRO A 70 14.64 16.43 17.04
CA PRO A 70 13.26 15.92 17.02
C PRO A 70 12.36 16.50 18.13
N GLU A 71 12.92 16.91 19.27
CA GLU A 71 12.21 17.58 20.38
C GLU A 71 11.91 19.06 20.11
N ASN A 72 12.10 19.50 18.86
CA ASN A 72 11.85 20.87 18.40
C ASN A 72 12.74 21.92 19.09
N THR A 73 14.00 21.59 19.36
CA THR A 73 15.01 22.50 19.93
C THR A 73 16.08 22.84 18.90
N ILE A 74 16.55 24.09 18.92
CA ILE A 74 17.64 24.54 18.05
C ILE A 74 18.94 24.66 18.84
N SER A 75 20.02 24.14 18.28
CA SER A 75 21.40 24.41 18.69
C SER A 75 22.19 24.96 17.50
N VAL A 76 23.15 25.83 17.78
CA VAL A 76 23.89 26.54 16.74
C VAL A 76 25.39 26.42 16.96
N MET A 77 26.11 26.15 15.88
CA MET A 77 27.56 26.03 15.86
C MET A 77 28.15 27.03 14.85
N GLY A 78 29.31 27.59 15.19
CA GLY A 78 29.98 28.58 14.34
C GLY A 78 29.32 29.96 14.42
N SER A 79 29.25 30.65 13.28
CA SER A 79 28.74 32.02 13.19
C SER A 79 27.29 32.12 12.72
N VAL A 80 26.61 30.99 12.60
CA VAL A 80 25.20 30.97 12.21
C VAL A 80 24.39 31.72 13.28
N TRP A 81 23.44 32.53 12.82
CA TRP A 81 22.52 33.26 13.67
C TRP A 81 21.11 32.71 13.47
N PRO A 82 20.47 32.17 14.53
CA PRO A 82 19.06 31.82 14.48
C PRO A 82 18.25 33.12 14.48
N GLY A 83 17.46 33.35 13.43
CA GLY A 83 16.65 34.54 13.29
C GLY A 83 15.43 34.54 14.21
N SER A 84 14.74 35.68 14.28
CA SER A 84 13.41 35.78 14.89
C SER A 84 12.37 35.14 13.96
N GLY A 85 12.21 33.83 14.07
CA GLY A 85 11.22 33.05 13.34
C GLY A 85 10.91 31.76 14.07
N THR A 86 9.75 31.18 13.78
CA THR A 86 9.37 29.87 14.30
C THR A 86 10.05 28.77 13.49
N HIS A 87 10.71 27.85 14.19
CA HIS A 87 11.13 26.57 13.65
C HIS A 87 10.14 25.47 14.05
N SER A 88 10.17 24.37 13.31
CA SER A 88 9.39 23.17 13.62
C SER A 88 10.16 21.92 13.20
N ALA A 89 10.35 20.99 14.12
CA ALA A 89 10.70 19.61 13.79
C ALA A 89 9.55 18.96 13.00
N ALA A 90 9.88 17.97 12.18
CA ALA A 90 8.90 17.15 11.49
C ALA A 90 8.21 16.23 12.50
N SER A 91 6.88 16.15 12.47
CA SER A 91 6.10 15.30 13.36
C SER A 91 5.04 14.54 12.61
N PHE A 92 4.86 13.27 12.97
CA PHE A 92 3.88 12.37 12.36
C PHE A 92 3.06 11.69 13.44
N TYR A 93 1.75 11.60 13.24
CA TYR A 93 0.85 10.79 14.06
C TYR A 93 0.65 9.44 13.39
N VAL A 94 1.10 8.38 14.05
CA VAL A 94 1.01 7.00 13.57
C VAL A 94 -0.16 6.30 14.25
N THR A 95 -1.07 5.74 13.47
CA THR A 95 -2.16 4.88 13.94
C THR A 95 -2.02 3.49 13.32
N GLY A 96 -2.38 2.46 14.07
CA GLY A 96 -2.36 1.10 13.56
C GLY A 96 -3.02 0.12 14.52
N ASP A 97 -3.15 -1.12 14.08
CA ASP A 97 -3.73 -2.18 14.88
C ASP A 97 -2.80 -2.60 16.04
N PRO A 98 -3.36 -3.04 17.18
CA PRO A 98 -2.56 -3.53 18.30
C PRO A 98 -1.61 -4.67 17.86
N GLY A 99 -0.33 -4.55 18.21
CA GLY A 99 0.69 -5.57 17.88
C GLY A 99 1.39 -5.37 16.54
N VAL A 100 1.02 -4.35 15.75
CA VAL A 100 1.76 -3.96 14.55
C VAL A 100 3.00 -3.15 14.94
N ALA A 101 4.16 -3.56 14.43
CA ALA A 101 5.41 -2.83 14.56
C ALA A 101 5.66 -1.94 13.33
N TYR A 102 6.41 -0.85 13.51
CA TYR A 102 6.86 0.02 12.43
C TYR A 102 8.31 0.41 12.65
N THR A 103 8.97 0.80 11.56
CA THR A 103 10.33 1.34 11.57
C THR A 103 10.33 2.72 10.92
N VAL A 104 11.32 3.54 11.28
CA VAL A 104 11.53 4.85 10.68
C VAL A 104 12.75 4.76 9.78
N SER A 105 12.62 5.20 8.53
CA SER A 105 13.73 5.31 7.58
C SER A 105 14.02 6.77 7.30
N LEU A 106 15.31 7.16 7.38
CA LEU A 106 15.77 8.52 7.10
C LEU A 106 16.61 8.56 5.82
N PRO A 107 16.80 9.74 5.19
CA PRO A 107 17.69 9.86 4.04
C PRO A 107 19.13 9.44 4.39
N SER A 108 19.71 8.55 3.58
CA SER A 108 21.08 8.08 3.74
C SER A 108 22.14 9.04 3.20
N SER A 109 21.71 10.03 2.41
CA SER A 109 22.59 11.03 1.78
C SER A 109 22.12 12.45 2.13
N PRO A 110 23.04 13.42 2.17
CA PRO A 110 22.69 14.83 2.37
C PRO A 110 21.70 15.33 1.30
N VAL A 111 20.77 16.18 1.72
CA VAL A 111 19.76 16.79 0.83
C VAL A 111 20.03 18.28 0.74
N THR A 112 20.21 18.80 -0.48
CA THR A 112 20.29 20.24 -0.70
C THR A 112 18.91 20.83 -0.90
N ILE A 113 18.51 21.78 -0.06
CA ILE A 113 17.29 22.55 -0.24
C ILE A 113 17.61 23.97 -0.69
N THR A 114 16.80 24.49 -1.62
CA THR A 114 16.98 25.81 -2.23
C THR A 114 15.87 26.73 -1.76
N HIS A 115 16.23 27.97 -1.44
CA HIS A 115 15.28 28.99 -1.06
C HIS A 115 14.31 29.30 -2.22
N VAL A 116 13.00 29.34 -1.93
CA VAL A 116 11.94 29.44 -2.95
C VAL A 116 12.07 30.65 -3.90
N SER A 117 12.67 31.75 -3.43
CA SER A 117 12.78 33.00 -4.20
C SER A 117 14.22 33.49 -4.42
N SER A 118 15.24 32.71 -4.04
CA SER A 118 16.64 33.12 -4.23
C SER A 118 17.55 31.92 -4.50
N ALA A 119 18.71 32.14 -5.13
CA ALA A 119 19.70 31.10 -5.36
C ALA A 119 20.44 30.61 -4.09
N ARG A 120 19.96 30.97 -2.90
CA ARG A 120 20.53 30.48 -1.63
C ARG A 120 20.16 29.02 -1.41
N THR A 121 21.14 28.23 -1.05
CA THR A 121 20.99 26.80 -0.75
C THR A 121 21.47 26.51 0.66
N MET A 122 20.95 25.44 1.25
CA MET A 122 21.51 24.81 2.44
C MET A 122 21.55 23.30 2.24
N THR A 123 22.55 22.66 2.82
CA THR A 123 22.63 21.20 2.88
C THR A 123 22.06 20.74 4.22
N VAL A 124 21.18 19.75 4.17
CA VAL A 124 20.60 19.08 5.33
C VAL A 124 21.22 17.68 5.40
N GLU A 125 21.85 17.39 6.52
CA GLU A 125 22.55 16.14 6.80
C GLU A 125 22.37 15.75 8.26
N ASP A 126 23.00 14.65 8.69
CA ASP A 126 22.93 14.14 10.07
C ASP A 126 21.48 13.94 10.57
N TRP A 127 20.66 13.30 9.74
CA TRP A 127 19.25 13.05 10.05
C TRP A 127 19.09 12.20 11.32
N THR A 128 18.19 12.64 12.20
CA THR A 128 17.82 11.93 13.43
C THR A 128 16.30 11.88 13.58
N SER A 129 15.81 10.87 14.31
CA SER A 129 14.38 10.70 14.59
C SER A 129 14.15 10.10 15.97
N VAL A 130 12.95 10.32 16.50
CA VAL A 130 12.42 9.60 17.66
C VAL A 130 11.05 9.02 17.26
N PRO A 131 10.85 7.69 17.26
CA PRO A 131 11.83 6.64 17.61
C PRO A 131 13.04 6.60 16.65
N PHE A 132 14.14 6.02 17.13
CA PHE A 132 15.39 5.93 16.37
C PHE A 132 15.18 5.14 15.08
N ALA A 133 15.73 5.63 13.97
CA ALA A 133 15.69 4.94 12.69
C ALA A 133 16.53 3.65 12.74
N GLU A 134 16.01 2.53 12.25
CA GLU A 134 16.83 1.34 12.09
C GLU A 134 17.80 1.53 10.91
N PRO A 135 19.03 0.99 10.98
CA PRO A 135 19.89 0.94 9.80
C PRO A 135 19.19 0.18 8.67
N GLY A 136 19.01 0.85 7.53
CA GLY A 136 18.48 0.24 6.32
C GLY A 136 19.43 -0.75 5.67
#